data_AF-A0A929AXF4-F1
#
_entry.id   AF-A0A929AXF4-F1
#
_cell.length_a   1.000
_cell.length_b   1.000
_cell.length_c   1.000
_cell.angle_alpha   90.00
_cell.angle_beta   90.00
_cell.angle_gamma   90.00
#
_symmetry.space_group_name_H-M   'P 1'
#
loop_
_entity.id
_entity.type
_entity.pdbx_description
1 polymer ?
#
loop_
_entity_poly.entity_id
_entity_poly.type
_entity_poly.pdbx_seq_one_letter_code
_entity_poly.pdbx_strand_id
1 'polypeptide(L)'
;MNNKFTSLLIVFFPLSFFFALATEGIKAVAQTNTANRYPPEYVREYMEDCVKESMAEGLPEEEAKTLCTCTLNRFQQQYTLDEFKKLTEASKTDQTAADALITVGESCLEEILYEQ
;
A
#
# COMPACT_ATOMS: atom_id res chain seq x y z
N MET A 1 2.10 -4.44 -38.99
CA MET A 1 1.32 -5.70 -39.00
C MET A 1 0.07 -5.46 -38.18
N ASN A 2 -1.07 -5.45 -38.86
CA ASN A 2 -2.42 -5.34 -38.31
C ASN A 2 -3.02 -6.75 -38.31
N ASN A 3 -3.71 -7.13 -37.24
CA ASN A 3 -4.58 -8.29 -37.27
C ASN A 3 -5.81 -7.98 -36.41
N LYS A 4 -6.77 -7.31 -37.05
CA LYS A 4 -8.16 -7.24 -36.63
C LYS A 4 -8.80 -8.59 -36.94
N PHE A 5 -9.25 -9.33 -35.92
CA PHE A 5 -10.17 -10.45 -36.12
C PHE A 5 -11.59 -9.91 -36.06
N THR A 6 -12.10 -9.64 -37.26
CA THR A 6 -13.50 -9.38 -37.54
C THR A 6 -14.27 -10.71 -37.50
N SER A 7 -15.54 -10.62 -37.11
CA SER A 7 -16.64 -11.47 -37.57
C SER A 7 -16.94 -12.73 -36.74
N LEU A 8 -18.00 -12.65 -35.93
CA LEU A 8 -19.14 -13.52 -36.19
C LEU A 8 -20.45 -12.79 -35.89
N LEU A 9 -21.29 -12.78 -36.93
CA LEU A 9 -22.66 -12.29 -36.96
C LEU A 9 -23.53 -13.08 -35.98
N ILE A 10 -24.21 -12.40 -35.06
CA ILE A 10 -25.48 -12.89 -34.54
C ILE A 10 -26.55 -11.88 -34.93
N VAL A 11 -27.49 -12.45 -35.67
CA VAL A 11 -28.51 -11.83 -36.48
C VAL A 11 -29.68 -11.41 -35.59
N PHE A 12 -30.30 -10.29 -35.96
CA PHE A 12 -31.61 -9.78 -35.57
C PHE A 12 -32.58 -10.79 -34.94
N PHE A 13 -33.04 -10.49 -33.72
CA PHE A 13 -34.36 -10.89 -33.26
C PHE A 13 -35.08 -9.66 -32.68
N PRO A 14 -36.06 -9.09 -33.40
CA PRO A 14 -36.88 -7.99 -32.89
C PRO A 14 -38.06 -8.57 -32.11
N LEU A 15 -38.29 -8.10 -30.89
CA LEU A 15 -39.60 -7.71 -30.35
C LEU A 15 -39.45 -7.49 -28.84
N SER A 16 -39.74 -6.26 -28.44
CA SER A 16 -40.52 -5.94 -27.24
C SER A 16 -40.27 -6.79 -26.00
N PHE A 17 -39.33 -6.34 -25.17
CA PHE A 17 -39.54 -6.45 -23.73
C PHE A 17 -39.06 -5.18 -23.05
N PHE A 18 -40.02 -4.33 -22.70
CA PHE A 18 -39.86 -3.32 -21.66
C PHE A 18 -39.34 -4.02 -20.40
N PHE A 19 -38.03 -3.94 -20.13
CA PHE A 19 -37.52 -4.22 -18.80
C PHE A 19 -37.30 -2.89 -18.10
N ALA A 20 -38.20 -2.64 -17.14
CA ALA A 20 -38.21 -1.50 -16.25
C ALA A 20 -36.81 -1.29 -15.65
N LEU A 21 -36.37 -0.02 -15.63
CA LEU A 21 -35.24 0.44 -14.83
C LEU A 21 -35.57 0.15 -13.35
N ALA A 22 -35.09 -0.98 -12.83
CA ALA A 22 -34.94 -1.15 -11.40
C ALA A 22 -33.71 -0.34 -11.00
N THR A 23 -33.93 0.86 -10.46
CA THR A 23 -32.92 1.61 -9.71
C THR A 23 -32.69 0.90 -8.39
N GLU A 24 -31.98 -0.21 -8.41
CA GLU A 24 -31.42 -0.79 -7.20
C GLU A 24 -30.17 0.03 -6.87
N GLY A 25 -30.29 0.83 -5.81
CA GLY A 25 -29.22 1.67 -5.32
C GLY A 25 -27.95 0.85 -5.14
N ILE A 26 -26.91 1.25 -5.86
CA ILE A 26 -25.55 0.83 -5.59
C ILE A 26 -25.28 1.24 -4.14
N LYS A 27 -25.42 0.29 -3.21
CA LYS A 27 -24.79 0.43 -1.90
C LYS A 27 -23.30 0.41 -2.20
N ALA A 28 -22.71 1.61 -2.27
CA ALA A 28 -21.29 1.77 -2.18
C ALA A 28 -20.88 1.09 -0.87
N VAL A 29 -20.41 -0.15 -0.97
CA VAL A 29 -19.59 -0.74 0.08
C VAL A 29 -18.38 0.17 0.09
N ALA A 30 -18.25 0.98 1.15
CA ALA A 30 -16.97 1.56 1.47
C ALA A 30 -16.04 0.36 1.66
N GLN A 31 -15.33 -0.03 0.60
CA GLN A 31 -14.13 -0.81 0.71
C GLN A 31 -13.19 0.09 1.49
N THR A 32 -13.26 -0.03 2.82
CA THR A 32 -12.10 0.28 3.64
C THR A 32 -11.04 -0.62 3.07
N ASN A 33 -10.19 -0.02 2.25
CA ASN A 33 -9.05 -0.68 1.66
C ASN A 33 -8.26 -1.13 2.89
N THR A 34 -8.41 -2.39 3.28
CA THR A 34 -7.61 -3.01 4.34
C THR A 34 -6.24 -3.23 3.72
N ALA A 35 -5.57 -2.10 3.43
CA ALA A 35 -4.13 -2.03 3.26
C ALA A 35 -3.52 -2.94 4.32
N ASN A 36 -2.72 -3.88 3.85
CA ASN A 36 -2.30 -5.10 4.53
C ASN A 36 -1.97 -4.86 6.01
N ARG A 37 -2.94 -5.06 6.91
CA ARG A 37 -2.69 -4.90 8.34
C ARG A 37 -1.79 -6.03 8.80
N TYR A 38 -0.61 -5.69 9.27
CA TYR A 38 0.33 -6.67 9.79
C TYR A 38 -0.18 -7.23 11.13
N PRO A 39 0.25 -8.45 11.52
CA PRO A 39 -0.09 -9.01 12.82
C PRO A 39 0.37 -8.07 13.96
N PRO A 40 -0.40 -7.92 15.05
CA PRO A 40 -0.09 -6.98 16.13
C PRO A 40 1.28 -7.19 16.77
N GLU A 41 1.74 -8.44 16.86
CA GLU A 41 3.06 -8.73 17.43
C GLU A 41 4.20 -8.24 16.53
N TYR A 42 4.10 -8.42 15.21
CA TYR A 42 5.06 -7.87 14.26
C TYR A 42 5.10 -6.34 14.30
N VAL A 43 3.93 -5.70 14.39
CA VAL A 43 3.84 -4.24 14.55
C VAL A 43 4.57 -3.78 15.81
N ARG A 44 4.37 -4.47 16.93
CA ARG A 44 5.04 -4.14 18.20
C ARG A 44 6.55 -4.28 18.10
N GLU A 45 7.03 -5.38 17.52
CA GLU A 45 8.48 -5.63 17.35
C GLU A 45 9.12 -4.61 16.43
N TYR A 46 8.51 -4.36 15.26
CA TYR A 46 8.97 -3.33 14.34
C TYR A 46 9.06 -1.96 15.03
N MET A 47 8.04 -1.57 15.80
CA MET A 47 8.03 -0.28 16.48
C MET A 47 9.11 -0.21 17.57
N GLU A 48 9.33 -1.28 18.32
CA GLU A 48 10.37 -1.34 19.35
C GLU A 48 11.77 -1.16 18.74
N ASP A 49 12.06 -1.91 17.68
CA ASP A 49 13.37 -1.87 17.01
C ASP A 49 13.58 -0.52 16.30
N CYS A 50 12.61 -0.06 15.53
CA CYS A 50 12.71 1.19 14.78
C CYS A 50 12.91 2.40 15.70
N VAL A 51 12.14 2.50 16.80
CA VAL A 51 12.24 3.65 17.72
C VAL A 51 13.61 3.63 18.41
N LYS A 52 14.06 2.46 18.85
CA LYS A 52 15.37 2.29 19.47
C LYS A 52 16.51 2.69 18.53
N GLU A 53 16.47 2.26 17.27
CA GLU A 53 17.47 2.62 16.26
C GLU A 53 17.42 4.12 15.94
N SER A 54 16.23 4.68 15.72
CA SER A 54 16.06 6.11 15.43
C SER A 54 16.59 7.00 16.56
N MET A 55 16.36 6.61 17.81
CA MET A 55 16.91 7.31 18.97
C MET A 55 18.44 7.18 19.07
N ALA A 56 19.00 6.02 18.69
CA ALA A 56 20.46 5.84 18.64
C ALA A 56 21.12 6.73 17.58
N GLU A 57 20.41 7.05 16.50
CA GLU A 57 20.81 8.02 15.47
C GLU A 57 20.52 9.48 15.85
N GLY A 58 19.98 9.73 17.05
CA GLY A 58 19.87 11.07 17.64
C GLY A 58 18.47 11.71 17.56
N LEU A 59 17.44 11.00 17.10
CA LEU A 59 16.08 11.53 17.14
C LEU A 59 15.53 11.54 18.59
N PRO A 60 14.86 12.62 19.02
CA PRO A 60 14.02 12.61 20.21
C PRO A 60 12.96 11.49 20.14
N GLU A 61 12.59 10.93 21.29
CA GLU A 61 11.68 9.78 21.36
C GLU A 61 10.34 10.02 20.63
N GLU A 62 9.75 11.22 20.76
CA GLU A 62 8.47 11.55 20.12
C GLU A 62 8.60 11.68 18.59
N GLU A 63 9.72 12.20 18.09
CA GLU A 63 10.02 12.27 16.65
C GLU A 63 10.32 10.86 16.11
N ALA A 64 11.06 10.04 16.85
CA ALA A 64 11.32 8.64 16.51
C ALA A 64 10.01 7.82 16.42
N LYS A 65 9.10 7.96 17.39
CA LYS A 65 7.77 7.33 17.33
C LYS A 65 6.97 7.78 16.10
N THR A 66 7.03 9.08 15.80
CA THR A 66 6.32 9.66 14.64
C THR A 66 6.87 9.10 13.34
N LEU A 67 8.21 9.08 13.18
CA LEU A 67 8.91 8.51 12.03
C LEU A 67 8.52 7.04 11.83
N CYS A 68 8.72 6.22 12.84
CA CYS A 68 8.46 4.78 12.78
C CYS A 68 7.00 4.45 12.48
N THR A 69 6.06 5.23 13.04
CA THR A 69 4.63 5.08 12.77
C THR A 69 4.30 5.42 11.31
N CYS A 70 4.83 6.53 10.78
CA CYS A 70 4.66 6.90 9.38
C CYS A 70 5.21 5.81 8.46
N THR A 71 6.45 5.38 8.69
CA THR A 71 7.14 4.40 7.86
C THR A 71 6.40 3.07 7.83
N LEU A 72 5.98 2.54 9.00
CA LEU A 72 5.21 1.29 9.07
C LEU A 72 3.87 1.42 8.34
N ASN A 73 3.18 2.53 8.50
CA ASN A 73 1.90 2.77 7.82
C ASN A 73 2.06 2.79 6.30
N ARG A 74 3.12 3.42 5.77
CA ARG A 74 3.42 3.42 4.34
C ARG A 74 3.77 2.03 3.84
N PHE A 75 4.54 1.24 4.58
CA PHE A 75 4.81 -0.15 4.19
C PHE A 75 3.56 -1.02 4.16
N GLN A 76 2.68 -0.93 5.17
CA GLN A 76 1.40 -1.66 5.18
C GLN A 76 0.48 -1.28 4.01
N GLN A 77 0.58 -0.05 3.50
CA GLN A 77 -0.17 0.40 2.33
C GLN A 77 0.35 -0.16 1.01
N GLN A 78 1.66 -0.40 0.92
CA GLN A 78 2.33 -0.78 -0.33
C GLN A 78 2.61 -2.27 -0.46
N TYR A 79 2.81 -2.96 0.66
CA TYR A 79 3.28 -4.33 0.70
C TYR A 79 2.42 -5.17 1.62
N THR A 80 2.23 -6.44 1.28
CA THR A 80 1.88 -7.46 2.27
C THR A 80 3.07 -7.69 3.20
N LEU A 81 2.84 -8.29 4.37
CA LEU A 81 3.93 -8.60 5.29
C LEU A 81 5.01 -9.48 4.65
N ASP A 82 4.61 -10.48 3.86
CA ASP A 82 5.56 -11.39 3.21
C ASP A 82 6.37 -10.68 2.12
N GLU A 83 5.76 -9.75 1.38
CA GLU A 83 6.47 -8.91 0.41
C GLU A 83 7.44 -7.97 1.10
N PHE A 84 7.03 -7.34 2.20
CA PHE A 84 7.90 -6.47 2.98
C PHE A 84 9.11 -7.23 3.54
N LYS A 85 8.89 -8.40 4.15
CA LYS A 85 10.00 -9.25 4.64
C LYS A 85 10.97 -9.63 3.53
N LYS A 86 10.46 -9.97 2.34
CA LYS A 86 11.31 -10.27 1.18
C LYS A 86 12.09 -9.04 0.71
N LEU A 87 11.46 -7.86 0.72
CA LEU A 87 12.12 -6.60 0.37
C LEU A 87 13.26 -6.27 1.36
N THR A 88 13.01 -6.40 2.66
CA THR A 88 14.02 -6.21 3.72
C THR A 88 15.15 -7.23 3.65
N GLU A 89 14.88 -8.48 3.27
CA GLU A 89 15.95 -9.46 3.06
C GLU A 89 16.77 -9.12 1.82
N ALA A 90 16.12 -8.74 0.72
CA ALA A 90 16.77 -8.40 -0.54
C ALA A 90 17.67 -7.15 -0.41
N SER A 91 17.28 -6.16 0.39
CA SER A 91 18.03 -4.91 0.58
C SER A 91 19.45 -5.11 1.11
N LYS A 92 19.75 -6.26 1.73
CA LYS A 92 21.11 -6.61 2.18
C LYS A 92 22.10 -6.78 1.03
N THR A 93 21.62 -7.05 -0.18
CA THR A 93 22.46 -7.33 -1.36
C THR A 93 22.01 -6.61 -2.64
N ASP A 94 20.79 -6.09 -2.66
CA ASP A 94 20.19 -5.39 -3.80
C ASP A 94 19.95 -3.92 -3.45
N GLN A 95 20.67 -3.03 -4.15
CA GLN A 95 20.57 -1.60 -3.95
C GLN A 95 19.18 -1.07 -4.29
N THR A 96 18.48 -1.62 -5.29
CA THR A 96 17.12 -1.16 -5.65
C THR A 96 16.13 -1.48 -4.53
N ALA A 97 16.29 -2.63 -3.88
CA ALA A 97 15.49 -2.97 -2.71
C ALA A 97 15.81 -2.07 -1.51
N ALA A 98 17.09 -1.74 -1.30
CA ALA A 98 17.50 -0.80 -0.27
C ALA A 98 16.94 0.61 -0.52
N ASP A 99 17.05 1.12 -1.75
CA ASP A 99 16.55 2.44 -2.14
C ASP A 99 15.03 2.54 -1.94
N ALA A 100 14.28 1.47 -2.23
CA ALA A 100 12.84 1.44 -1.98
C ALA A 100 12.49 1.61 -0.49
N LEU A 101 13.25 0.99 0.42
CA LEU A 101 13.05 1.15 1.87
C LEU A 101 13.47 2.55 2.33
N ILE A 102 14.63 3.04 1.87
CA ILE A 102 15.17 4.36 2.21
C ILE A 102 14.21 5.46 1.79
N THR A 103 13.68 5.39 0.56
CA THR A 103 12.73 6.39 0.04
C THR A 103 11.50 6.54 0.94
N VAL A 104 10.98 5.43 1.47
CA VAL A 104 9.84 5.49 2.41
C VAL A 104 10.26 6.14 3.73
N GLY A 105 11.42 5.81 4.27
CA GLY A 105 11.96 6.44 5.49
C GLY A 105 12.21 7.94 5.32
N GLU A 106 12.91 8.35 4.26
CA GLU A 106 13.22 9.75 3.94
C GLU A 106 11.94 10.57 3.78
N SER A 107 10.97 10.07 3.03
CA SER A 107 9.69 10.77 2.83
C SER A 107 8.87 10.93 4.11
N CYS A 108 9.04 10.06 5.11
CA CYS A 108 8.45 10.24 6.44
C CYS A 108 9.25 11.20 7.33
N LEU A 109 10.57 11.22 7.19
CA LEU A 109 11.42 12.17 7.91
C LEU A 109 11.20 13.60 7.39
N GLU A 110 10.98 13.78 6.10
CA GLU A 110 10.63 15.07 5.50
C GLU A 110 9.35 15.67 6.12
N GLU A 111 8.32 14.85 6.39
CA GLU A 111 7.10 15.32 7.08
C GLU A 111 7.44 15.88 8.46
N ILE A 112 8.30 15.21 9.23
CA ILE A 112 8.72 15.69 10.57
C ILE A 112 9.50 17.01 10.47
N LEU A 113 10.38 17.13 9.48
CA LEU A 113 11.24 18.31 9.33
C LEU A 113 10.49 19.55 8.85
N TYR A 114 9.40 19.38 8.09
CA TYR A 114 8.68 20.48 7.43
C TYR A 114 7.28 20.76 7.99
N GLU A 115 6.77 19.98 8.95
CA GLU A 115 5.51 20.22 9.65
C GLU A 115 5.63 21.15 10.90
N GLN A 116 6.72 21.92 11.03
CA GLN A 116 6.89 22.94 12.08
C GLN A 116 6.33 24.33 11.72
#